data_AF-A0A962A5A7-F1
#
_entry.id   AF-A0A962A5A7-F1
#
_cell.length_a   1.000
_cell.length_b   1.000
_cell.length_c   1.000
_cell.angle_alpha   90.00
_cell.angle_beta   90.00
_cell.angle_gamma   90.00
#
_symmetry.space_group_name_H-M   'P 1'
#
loop_
_entity.id
_entity.type
_entity.pdbx_description
1 polymer ?
#
loop_
_entity_poly.entity_id
_entity_poly.type
_entity_poly.pdbx_seq_one_letter_code
_entity_poly.pdbx_strand_id
1 'polypeptide(L)'
;MAHILQYIDFIWLPLVFLAAPKPHRRTALLYVLGCIFLLRMQVEMMIALGYPRGILTLVDMSAFNRGLVIYTLFYILYLGFLHFSAKNDKSIVMASSIGLYFVVFFVSSMAMVL
;
A
#
# COMPACT_ATOMS: atom_id res chain seq x y z
N MET A 1 -13.24 -12.86 -15.42
CA MET A 1 -13.31 -11.41 -15.11
C MET A 1 -12.52 -11.06 -13.84
N ALA A 2 -11.25 -11.50 -13.71
CA ALA A 2 -10.44 -11.27 -12.50
C ALA A 2 -9.21 -10.35 -12.73
N HIS A 3 -8.87 -10.06 -13.98
CA HIS A 3 -7.66 -9.29 -14.31
C HIS A 3 -7.83 -7.77 -14.25
N ILE A 4 -9.06 -7.25 -14.31
CA ILE A 4 -9.31 -5.80 -14.30
C ILE A 4 -9.12 -5.20 -12.89
N LEU A 5 -9.52 -5.91 -11.84
CA LEU A 5 -9.35 -5.47 -10.45
C LEU A 5 -7.87 -5.43 -10.01
N GLN A 6 -7.00 -6.21 -10.66
CA GLN A 6 -5.57 -6.21 -10.35
C GLN A 6 -4.93 -4.83 -10.56
N TYR A 7 -5.33 -4.08 -11.60
CA TYR A 7 -4.67 -2.82 -11.93
C TYR A 7 -5.24 -1.60 -11.21
N ILE A 8 -6.22 -1.77 -10.33
CA ILE A 8 -6.85 -0.63 -9.66
C ILE A 8 -5.86 0.13 -8.77
N ASP A 9 -4.82 -0.54 -8.26
CA ASP A 9 -3.75 0.11 -7.49
C ASP A 9 -2.93 1.12 -8.30
N PHE A 10 -2.85 0.97 -9.63
CA PHE A 10 -2.14 1.92 -10.48
C PHE A 10 -2.81 3.29 -10.52
N ILE A 11 -4.11 3.39 -10.17
CA ILE A 11 -4.81 4.66 -10.08
C ILE A 11 -4.20 5.57 -9.01
N TRP A 12 -3.53 4.99 -8.00
CA TRP A 12 -2.87 5.74 -6.94
C TRP A 12 -1.59 6.43 -7.40
N LEU A 13 -0.96 6.00 -8.49
CA LEU A 13 0.25 6.65 -9.01
C LEU A 13 0.00 8.08 -9.51
N PRO A 14 -0.93 8.34 -10.45
CA PRO A 14 -1.22 9.71 -10.87
C PRO A 14 -1.86 10.52 -9.73
N LEU A 15 -2.68 9.88 -8.90
CA LEU A 15 -3.34 10.55 -7.77
C LEU A 15 -2.31 11.06 -6.75
N VAL A 16 -1.35 10.23 -6.35
CA VAL A 16 -0.29 10.60 -5.42
C VAL A 16 0.67 11.61 -6.05
N PHE A 17 0.96 11.52 -7.35
CA PHE A 17 1.79 12.51 -8.03
C PHE A 17 1.16 13.91 -8.04
N LEU A 18 -0.15 14.01 -8.27
CA LEU A 18 -0.88 15.27 -8.29
C LEU A 18 -1.10 15.82 -6.88
N ALA A 19 -1.46 14.95 -5.92
CA ALA A 19 -1.72 15.33 -4.54
C ALA A 19 -0.45 15.68 -3.77
N ALA A 20 0.69 15.01 -4.01
CA ALA A 20 1.89 15.22 -3.21
C ALA A 20 2.53 16.61 -3.44
N PRO A 21 2.98 17.31 -2.36
CA PRO A 21 3.78 18.52 -2.45
C PRO A 21 4.99 18.37 -3.38
N LYS A 22 5.24 19.40 -4.23
CA LYS A 22 6.34 19.43 -5.23
C LYS A 22 7.70 18.86 -4.74
N PRO A 23 8.22 19.21 -3.54
CA PRO A 23 9.52 18.71 -3.09
C PRO A 23 9.56 17.21 -2.76
N HIS A 24 8.42 16.59 -2.46
CA HIS A 24 8.33 15.20 -1.99
C HIS A 24 7.63 14.24 -2.97
N ARG A 25 7.21 14.72 -4.15
CA ARG A 25 6.52 13.90 -5.18
C ARG A 25 7.27 12.62 -5.54
N ARG A 26 8.59 12.70 -5.69
CA ARG A 26 9.42 11.53 -6.05
C ARG A 26 9.43 10.49 -4.93
N THR A 27 9.58 10.92 -3.68
CA THR A 27 9.55 10.02 -2.52
C THR A 27 8.18 9.37 -2.36
N ALA A 28 7.10 10.14 -2.54
CA ALA A 28 5.75 9.64 -2.49
C ALA A 28 5.44 8.62 -3.61
N LEU A 29 5.92 8.89 -4.83
CA LEU A 29 5.83 7.93 -5.94
C LEU A 29 6.59 6.63 -5.65
N LEU A 30 7.83 6.73 -5.14
CA LEU A 30 8.63 5.55 -4.79
C LEU A 30 7.96 4.72 -3.69
N TYR A 31 7.40 5.38 -2.68
CA TYR A 31 6.64 4.73 -1.62
C TYR A 31 5.46 3.93 -2.17
N VAL A 32 4.60 4.56 -2.99
CA VAL A 32 3.45 3.89 -3.61
C VAL A 32 3.88 2.75 -4.51
N LEU A 33 4.90 2.95 -5.36
CA LEU A 33 5.43 1.90 -6.23
C LEU A 33 5.91 0.69 -5.43
N GLY A 34 6.68 0.92 -4.36
CA GLY A 34 7.11 -0.14 -3.46
C GLY A 34 5.92 -0.86 -2.85
N CYS A 35 4.92 -0.11 -2.39
CA CYS A 35 3.72 -0.67 -1.80
C CYS A 35 2.91 -1.53 -2.78
N ILE A 36 2.75 -1.09 -4.04
CA ILE A 36 2.10 -1.88 -5.10
C ILE A 36 2.85 -3.20 -5.31
N PHE A 37 4.18 -3.14 -5.42
CA PHE A 37 5.00 -4.34 -5.62
C PHE A 37 4.87 -5.31 -4.44
N LEU A 38 4.92 -4.78 -3.22
CA LEU A 38 4.78 -5.55 -1.99
C LEU A 38 3.42 -6.24 -1.89
N LEU A 39 2.32 -5.54 -2.19
CA LEU A 39 0.98 -6.11 -2.21
C LEU A 39 0.89 -7.29 -3.19
N ARG A 40 1.48 -7.16 -4.39
CA ARG A 40 1.52 -8.24 -5.37
C ARG A 40 2.30 -9.45 -4.87
N MET A 41 3.47 -9.23 -4.29
CA MET A 41 4.27 -10.32 -3.71
C MET A 41 3.51 -11.03 -2.58
N GLN A 42 2.84 -10.30 -1.68
CA GLN A 42 2.04 -10.90 -0.61
C GLN A 42 0.91 -11.76 -1.16
N VAL A 43 0.19 -11.27 -2.17
CA VAL A 43 -0.93 -12.01 -2.77
C VAL A 43 -0.44 -13.24 -3.53
N GLU A 44 0.64 -13.14 -4.31
CA GLU A 44 1.24 -14.29 -4.99
C GLU A 44 1.73 -15.35 -4.00
N MET A 45 2.33 -14.93 -2.88
CA MET A 45 2.73 -15.83 -1.80
C MET A 45 1.51 -16.58 -1.22
N MET A 46 0.40 -15.89 -0.96
CA MET A 46 -0.83 -16.52 -0.46
C MET A 46 -1.44 -17.50 -1.45
N ILE A 47 -1.39 -17.18 -2.76
CA ILE A 47 -1.83 -18.09 -3.83
C ILE A 47 -0.92 -19.32 -3.88
N ALA A 48 0.40 -19.14 -3.80
CA ALA A 48 1.37 -20.24 -3.82
C ALA A 48 1.24 -21.18 -2.60
N LEU A 49 0.84 -20.64 -1.45
CA LEU A 49 0.55 -21.41 -0.24
C LEU A 49 -0.79 -22.16 -0.29
N GLY A 50 -1.62 -21.93 -1.31
CA GLY A 50 -2.94 -22.55 -1.46
C GLY A 50 -4.06 -21.85 -0.69
N TYR A 51 -3.83 -20.65 -0.14
CA TYR A 51 -4.79 -19.89 0.67
C TYR A 51 -5.20 -18.55 0.00
N PRO A 52 -5.85 -18.55 -1.18
CA PRO A 52 -6.19 -17.31 -1.91
C PRO A 52 -7.23 -16.42 -1.20
N ARG A 53 -7.94 -16.96 -0.20
CA ARG A 53 -8.95 -16.25 0.62
C ARG A 53 -8.53 -16.04 2.07
N GLY A 54 -7.26 -16.26 2.39
CA GLY A 54 -6.74 -16.23 3.76
C GLY A 54 -6.71 -17.59 4.43
N ILE A 55 -5.95 -17.70 5.52
CA ILE A 55 -5.67 -18.96 6.21
C ILE A 55 -6.80 -19.28 7.19
N LEU A 56 -7.29 -18.28 7.93
CA LEU A 56 -8.31 -18.45 8.95
C LEU A 56 -9.75 -18.32 8.41
N THR A 57 -9.92 -17.82 7.17
CA THR A 57 -11.22 -17.65 6.48
C THR A 57 -12.29 -16.92 7.33
N LEU A 58 -11.88 -16.02 8.23
CA LEU A 58 -12.84 -15.26 9.07
C LEU A 58 -13.61 -14.20 8.26
N VAL A 59 -13.04 -13.78 7.13
CA VAL A 59 -13.63 -12.78 6.24
C VAL A 59 -13.74 -13.37 4.84
N ASP A 60 -14.92 -13.35 4.22
CA ASP A 60 -15.15 -13.98 2.90
C ASP A 60 -14.66 -13.09 1.71
N MET A 61 -13.53 -12.40 1.91
CA MET A 61 -12.88 -11.54 0.92
C MET A 61 -11.55 -12.14 0.47
N SER A 62 -11.22 -11.98 -0.82
CA SER A 62 -9.92 -12.39 -1.36
C SER A 62 -8.77 -11.67 -0.67
N ALA A 63 -7.62 -12.33 -0.54
CA ALA A 63 -6.42 -11.73 0.06
C ALA A 63 -6.04 -10.41 -0.63
N PHE A 64 -6.22 -10.33 -1.95
CA PHE A 64 -6.02 -9.11 -2.74
C PHE A 64 -6.90 -7.96 -2.29
N ASN A 65 -8.22 -8.17 -2.15
CA ASN A 65 -9.15 -7.09 -1.77
C ASN A 65 -8.85 -6.58 -0.36
N ARG A 66 -8.49 -7.47 0.58
CA ARG A 66 -8.16 -7.07 1.94
C ARG A 66 -6.88 -6.25 2.01
N GLY A 67 -5.85 -6.70 1.31
CA GLY A 67 -4.63 -5.91 1.14
C GLY A 67 -4.94 -4.55 0.52
N LEU A 68 -5.73 -4.51 -0.55
CA LEU A 68 -6.08 -3.26 -1.24
C LEU A 68 -6.74 -2.23 -0.33
N VAL A 69 -7.68 -2.65 0.53
CA VAL A 69 -8.34 -1.76 1.50
C VAL A 69 -7.32 -1.18 2.48
N ILE A 70 -6.41 -2.00 3.01
CA ILE A 70 -5.38 -1.57 3.95
C ILE A 70 -4.43 -0.59 3.28
N TYR A 71 -3.89 -0.95 2.11
CA TYR A 71 -2.98 -0.09 1.37
C TYR A 71 -3.62 1.25 1.00
N THR A 72 -4.89 1.24 0.58
CA THR A 72 -5.66 2.46 0.30
C THR A 72 -5.77 3.38 1.53
N LEU A 73 -6.11 2.82 2.69
CA LEU A 73 -6.17 3.56 3.96
C LEU A 73 -4.83 4.24 4.26
N PHE A 74 -3.72 3.49 4.12
CA PHE A 74 -2.39 4.01 4.40
C PHE A 74 -1.89 5.00 3.35
N TYR A 75 -2.29 4.90 2.09
CA TYR A 75 -1.99 5.92 1.08
C TYR A 75 -2.64 7.26 1.43
N ILE A 76 -3.89 7.25 1.90
CA ILE A 76 -4.59 8.46 2.35
C ILE A 76 -3.89 9.06 3.57
N LEU A 77 -3.55 8.23 4.57
CA LEU A 77 -2.82 8.66 5.77
C LEU A 77 -1.45 9.25 5.42
N TYR A 78 -0.72 8.59 4.51
CA TYR A 78 0.59 9.05 4.04
C TYR A 78 0.50 10.39 3.31
N LEU A 79 -0.49 10.57 2.42
CA LEU A 79 -0.73 11.86 1.75
C LEU A 79 -1.10 12.97 2.73
N GLY A 80 -1.92 12.66 3.75
CA GLY A 80 -2.25 13.59 4.83
C GLY A 80 -1.01 14.00 5.62
N PHE A 81 -0.16 13.04 5.97
CA PHE A 81 1.12 13.31 6.61
C PHE A 81 2.04 14.16 5.73
N LEU A 82 2.11 13.88 4.42
CA LEU A 82 2.95 14.63 3.49
C LEU A 82 2.52 16.10 3.39
N HIS A 83 1.23 16.38 3.44
CA HIS A 83 0.72 17.76 3.40
C HIS A 83 1.05 18.53 4.68
N PHE A 84 0.89 17.90 5.84
CA PHE A 84 1.22 18.54 7.11
C PHE A 84 2.74 18.72 7.28
N SER A 85 3.51 17.75 6.81
CA SER A 85 4.97 17.68 6.91
C SER A 85 5.70 18.34 5.73
N ALA A 86 5.00 19.00 4.81
CA ALA A 86 5.58 19.56 3.58
C ALA A 86 6.66 20.65 3.81
N LYS A 87 6.74 21.19 5.04
CA LYS A 87 7.78 22.13 5.47
C LYS A 87 9.01 21.46 6.10
N ASN A 88 8.95 20.16 6.37
CA ASN A 88 10.02 19.43 7.04
C ASN A 88 11.09 18.93 6.07
N ASP A 89 12.28 18.67 6.62
CA ASP A 89 13.41 18.17 5.85
C ASP A 89 13.12 16.84 5.15
N LYS A 90 13.69 16.70 3.95
CA LYS A 90 13.55 15.52 3.08
C LYS A 90 13.89 14.21 3.81
N SER A 91 14.84 14.25 4.75
CA SER A 91 15.27 13.09 5.54
C SER A 91 14.15 12.56 6.46
N ILE A 92 13.38 13.45 7.09
CA ILE A 92 12.28 13.07 8.00
C ILE A 92 11.15 12.43 7.20
N VAL A 93 10.83 12.98 6.03
CA VAL A 93 9.82 12.41 5.12
C VAL A 93 10.26 11.04 4.61
N MET A 94 11.55 10.85 4.34
CA MET A 94 12.06 9.55 3.90
C MET A 94 12.00 8.50 5.02
N ALA A 95 12.45 8.83 6.23
CA ALA A 95 12.39 7.92 7.38
C ALA A 95 10.95 7.49 7.72
N SER A 96 10.02 8.45 7.71
CA SER A 96 8.59 8.16 7.92
C SER A 96 7.98 7.30 6.81
N SER A 97 8.37 7.50 5.55
CA SER A 97 7.92 6.67 4.43
C SER A 97 8.36 5.20 4.60
N ILE A 98 9.61 4.98 5.02
CA ILE A 98 10.13 3.63 5.28
C ILE A 98 9.43 3.01 6.49
N GLY A 99 9.22 3.78 7.56
CA GLY A 99 8.47 3.30 8.73
C GLY A 99 7.05 2.87 8.38
N LEU A 100 6.30 3.71 7.66
CA LEU A 100 4.96 3.40 7.20
C LEU A 100 4.93 2.22 6.23
N TYR A 101 5.96 2.05 5.41
CA TYR A 101 6.08 0.90 4.50
C TYR A 101 6.08 -0.42 5.26
N PHE A 102 6.89 -0.52 6.33
CA PHE A 102 6.91 -1.73 7.17
C PHE A 102 5.62 -1.92 7.96
N VAL A 103 5.02 -0.85 8.48
CA VAL A 103 3.72 -0.94 9.18
C VAL A 103 2.65 -1.50 8.24
N VAL A 104 2.54 -0.98 7.02
CA VAL A 104 1.61 -1.49 6.01
C VAL A 104 1.87 -2.96 5.71
N PHE A 105 3.13 -3.35 5.55
CA PHE A 105 3.52 -4.73 5.31
C PHE A 105 3.00 -5.68 6.41
N PHE A 106 3.25 -5.36 7.68
CA PHE A 106 2.83 -6.21 8.80
C PHE A 106 1.32 -6.25 8.95
N VAL A 107 0.64 -5.10 8.88
CA VAL A 107 -0.82 -5.02 9.01
C VAL A 107 -1.51 -5.77 7.87
N SER A 108 -1.03 -5.60 6.63
CA SER A 108 -1.54 -6.33 5.47
C SER A 108 -1.31 -7.84 5.61
N SER A 109 -0.11 -8.26 6.05
CA SER A 109 0.18 -9.68 6.24
C SER A 109 -0.74 -10.31 7.29
N MET A 110 -0.96 -9.64 8.42
CA MET A 110 -1.90 -10.12 9.45
C MET A 110 -3.33 -10.21 8.91
N ALA A 111 -3.77 -9.22 8.14
CA ALA A 111 -5.11 -9.22 7.56
C ALA A 111 -5.31 -10.23 6.43
N MET A 112 -4.24 -10.63 5.73
CA MET A 112 -4.28 -11.72 4.75
C MET A 112 -4.26 -13.10 5.42
N VAL A 113 -3.64 -13.24 6.59
CA VAL A 113 -3.67 -14.48 7.38
C VAL A 113 -5.05 -14.72 7.99
N LEU A 114 -5.73 -13.64 8.45
CA LEU A 114 -7.09 -13.68 8.99
C LEU A 114 -8.11 -14.29 7.99
#